data_AF-A0A8X6P4G0-F1
#
_entry.id   AF-A0A8X6P4G0-F1
#
_cell.length_a   1.000
_cell.length_b   1.000
_cell.length_c   1.000
_cell.angle_alpha   90.00
_cell.angle_beta   90.00
_cell.angle_gamma   90.00
#
_symmetry.space_group_name_H-M   'P 1'
#
loop_
_entity.id
_entity.type
_entity.pdbx_description
1 polymer ?
#
loop_
_entity_poly.entity_id
_entity_poly.type
_entity_poly.pdbx_seq_one_letter_code
_entity_poly.pdbx_strand_id
1 'polypeptide(L)'
;MSRFAAKIVPRLLMVDQNTIRLIGGLELKYQIKSGPNIFAKDITSDLSCYYRYDLENKQGSSQWKIPISTRPSCDCVRSNVKTITMIFFQCSWNSAS
;
A
#
# COMPACT_ATOMS: atom_id res chain seq x y z
N MET A 1 0.81 -7.33 20.47
CA MET A 1 0.69 -6.31 19.41
C MET A 1 0.82 -7.00 18.05
N SER A 2 -0.29 -7.22 17.34
CA SER A 2 -0.31 -7.95 16.06
C SER A 2 0.25 -7.06 14.94
N ARG A 3 1.18 -7.60 14.12
CA ARG A 3 1.68 -6.89 12.93
C ARG A 3 0.88 -7.33 11.71
N PHE A 4 0.52 -6.37 10.87
CA PHE A 4 -0.15 -6.59 9.60
C PHE A 4 0.76 -6.10 8.48
N ALA A 5 0.83 -6.84 7.38
CA ALA A 5 1.64 -6.46 6.22
C ALA A 5 0.74 -6.34 4.98
N ALA A 6 0.81 -5.20 4.30
CA ALA A 6 0.24 -4.98 2.98
C ALA A 6 1.36 -5.10 1.93
N LYS A 7 1.12 -5.86 0.85
CA LYS A 7 2.07 -5.98 -0.27
C LYS A 7 1.53 -5.16 -1.44
N ILE A 8 2.14 -4.01 -1.71
CA ILE A 8 1.88 -3.26 -2.94
C ILE A 8 2.76 -3.89 -4.02
N VAL A 9 2.16 -4.50 -5.04
CA VAL A 9 2.87 -5.02 -6.21
C VAL A 9 2.50 -4.16 -7.40
N PRO A 10 3.32 -3.16 -7.75
CA PRO A 10 3.12 -2.40 -8.98
C PRO A 10 3.11 -3.37 -10.18
N ARG A 11 2.14 -3.21 -11.07
CA ARG A 11 2.13 -3.96 -12.33
C ARG A 11 3.08 -3.30 -13.31
N LEU A 12 3.72 -4.11 -14.15
CA LEU A 12 4.40 -3.61 -15.34
C LEU A 12 3.34 -3.04 -16.28
N LEU A 13 3.51 -1.80 -16.70
CA LEU A 13 2.52 -1.08 -17.50
C LEU A 13 2.80 -1.28 -18.98
N MET A 14 1.73 -1.49 -19.75
CA MET A 14 1.79 -1.44 -21.21
C MET A 14 1.97 0.02 -21.67
N VAL A 15 2.42 0.20 -22.92
CA VAL A 15 2.63 1.52 -23.51
C VAL A 15 1.37 2.38 -23.41
N ASP A 16 0.20 1.84 -23.77
CA ASP A 16 -1.06 2.58 -23.71
C ASP A 16 -1.44 2.99 -22.28
N GLN A 17 -1.17 2.13 -21.29
CA GLN A 17 -1.41 2.44 -19.89
C GLN A 17 -0.53 3.59 -19.42
N ASN A 18 0.74 3.65 -19.86
CA ASN A 18 1.61 4.78 -19.59
C ASN A 18 1.11 6.06 -20.25
N THR A 19 0.66 5.99 -21.51
CA THR A 19 0.11 7.13 -22.24
C THR A 19 -1.12 7.70 -21.55
N ILE A 20 -2.06 6.84 -21.14
CA ILE A 20 -3.27 7.26 -20.40
C ILE A 20 -2.89 7.93 -19.07
N ARG A 21 -1.94 7.35 -18.32
CA ARG A 21 -1.47 7.93 -17.06
C ARG A 21 -0.80 9.29 -17.26
N LEU A 22 -0.02 9.45 -18.33
CA LEU A 22 0.62 10.72 -18.68
C LEU A 22 -0.41 11.79 -19.02
N ILE A 23 -1.37 11.48 -19.89
CA ILE A 23 -2.42 12.41 -20.30
C ILE A 23 -3.24 12.85 -19.08
N GLY A 24 -3.71 11.90 -18.27
CA GLY A 24 -4.48 12.21 -17.06
C GLY A 24 -3.68 13.03 -16.05
N GLY A 25 -2.38 12.75 -15.89
CA GLY A 25 -1.51 13.52 -15.01
C GLY A 25 -1.27 14.95 -15.49
N LEU A 26 -1.13 15.16 -16.81
CA LEU A 26 -0.97 16.49 -17.40
C LEU A 26 -2.25 17.32 -17.27
N GLU A 27 -3.41 16.71 -17.48
CA GLU A 27 -4.72 17.35 -17.30
C GLU A 27 -4.93 17.77 -15.84
N LEU A 28 -4.74 16.85 -14.89
CA LEU A 28 -4.84 17.17 -13.45
C LEU A 28 -3.86 18.29 -13.06
N LYS A 29 -2.62 18.27 -13.58
CA LYS A 29 -1.64 19.33 -13.34
C LYS A 29 -2.09 20.68 -13.89
N TYR A 30 -2.73 20.72 -15.06
CA TYR A 30 -3.28 21.94 -15.62
C TYR A 30 -4.41 22.48 -14.74
N GLN A 31 -5.32 21.61 -14.30
CA GLN A 31 -6.43 21.98 -13.43
C GLN A 31 -5.94 22.54 -12.08
N ILE A 32 -4.95 21.90 -11.45
CA ILE A 32 -4.36 22.40 -10.18
C ILE A 32 -3.78 23.80 -10.34
N LYS A 33 -3.20 24.11 -11.51
CA LYS A 33 -2.68 25.44 -11.82
C LYS A 33 -3.77 26.46 -12.09
N SER A 34 -4.92 26.05 -12.63
CA SER A 34 -6.01 26.96 -13.01
C SER A 34 -6.96 27.31 -11.85
N GLY A 35 -6.94 26.55 -10.75
CA GLY A 35 -7.76 26.84 -9.56
C GLY A 35 -7.15 26.33 -8.26
N PRO A 36 -7.07 27.15 -7.18
CA PRO A 36 -6.31 26.83 -5.98
C PRO A 36 -6.95 25.77 -5.05
N ASN A 37 -7.99 25.03 -5.44
CA ASN A 37 -8.74 24.25 -4.45
C ASN A 37 -9.46 22.97 -4.93
N ILE A 38 -8.96 22.32 -5.97
CA ILE A 38 -9.61 21.11 -6.52
C ILE A 38 -9.70 20.00 -5.48
N PHE A 39 -8.61 19.75 -4.75
CA PHE A 39 -8.54 18.64 -3.79
C PHE A 39 -9.27 18.88 -2.47
N ALA A 40 -9.72 20.10 -2.16
CA ALA A 40 -10.37 20.36 -0.88
C ALA A 40 -11.74 19.69 -0.73
N LYS A 41 -12.39 19.36 -1.85
CA LYS A 41 -13.66 18.62 -1.88
C LYS A 41 -13.50 17.14 -2.20
N ASP A 42 -12.29 16.71 -2.54
CA ASP A 42 -12.03 15.35 -2.95
C ASP A 42 -11.90 14.43 -1.73
N ILE A 43 -12.80 13.46 -1.63
CA ILE A 43 -12.70 12.34 -0.71
C ILE A 43 -12.10 11.18 -1.49
N THR A 44 -10.91 10.75 -1.08
CA THR A 44 -10.27 9.56 -1.65
C THR A 44 -10.50 8.37 -0.74
N SER A 45 -10.58 7.18 -1.33
CA SER A 45 -10.66 5.93 -0.58
C SER A 45 -9.72 4.88 -1.13
N ASP A 46 -9.23 4.01 -0.25
CA ASP A 46 -8.49 2.82 -0.67
C ASP A 46 -8.90 1.59 0.16
N LEU A 47 -8.68 0.42 -0.43
CA LEU A 47 -8.96 -0.89 0.15
C LEU A 47 -7.66 -1.65 0.37
N SER A 48 -7.24 -1.74 1.62
CA SER A 48 -6.07 -2.52 2.00
C SER A 48 -6.47 -3.88 2.55
N CYS A 49 -5.88 -4.94 1.98
CA CYS A 49 -6.06 -6.31 2.44
C CYS A 49 -4.85 -6.74 3.27
N TYR A 50 -5.08 -7.02 4.54
CA TYR A 50 -4.07 -7.47 5.47
C TYR A 50 -4.22 -8.96 5.75
N TYR A 51 -3.10 -9.65 5.79
CA TYR A 51 -3.02 -11.03 6.27
C TYR A 51 -2.65 -11.01 7.74
N ARG A 52 -3.29 -11.88 8.53
CA ARG A 52 -2.87 -12.11 9.91
C ARG A 52 -1.47 -12.70 9.89
N TYR A 53 -0.55 -12.03 10.54
CA TYR A 53 0.83 -12.47 10.62
C TYR A 53 1.06 -13.27 11.89
N ASP A 54 1.57 -14.49 11.76
CA ASP A 54 2.02 -15.30 12.89
C ASP A 54 3.41 -14.82 13.34
N LEU A 55 3.43 -14.07 14.43
CA LEU A 55 4.64 -13.46 14.97
C LEU A 55 5.59 -14.48 15.59
N GLU A 56 5.07 -15.54 16.23
CA GLU A 56 5.89 -16.53 16.92
C GLU A 56 6.71 -17.33 15.91
N ASN A 57 6.04 -17.80 14.86
CA ASN A 57 6.70 -18.55 13.81
C ASN A 57 7.71 -17.65 13.07
N LYS A 58 7.35 -16.37 12.80
CA LYS A 58 8.29 -15.44 12.16
C LYS A 58 9.55 -15.22 12.98
N GLN A 59 9.42 -15.00 14.29
CA GLN A 59 10.57 -14.83 15.17
C GLN A 59 11.51 -16.02 15.08
N GLY A 60 10.99 -17.26 15.09
CA GLY A 60 11.78 -18.48 14.91
C GLY A 60 12.50 -18.56 13.55
N SER A 61 11.89 -18.05 12.48
CA SER A 61 12.54 -18.01 11.16
C SER A 61 13.61 -16.93 11.06
N SER A 62 13.53 -15.84 11.82
CA SER A 62 14.51 -14.74 11.79
C SER A 62 15.72 -14.98 12.67
N GLN A 63 15.77 -16.12 13.38
CA GLN A 63 16.94 -16.51 14.17
C GLN A 63 18.09 -16.95 13.26
N TRP A 64 19.27 -16.41 13.52
CA TRP A 64 20.53 -16.91 12.96
C TRP A 64 20.84 -18.25 13.63
N LYS A 65 21.08 -19.28 12.83
CA LYS A 65 21.46 -20.60 13.33
C LYS A 65 22.72 -21.11 12.64
N ILE A 66 23.35 -22.11 13.26
CA ILE A 66 24.55 -22.80 12.81
C ILE A 66 24.27 -23.49 11.45
N PRO A 67 25.23 -23.58 10.51
CA PRO A 67 25.00 -24.06 9.13
C PRO A 67 24.30 -25.42 8.98
N ILE A 68 24.34 -26.27 10.02
CA ILE A 68 23.76 -27.63 10.02
C ILE A 68 22.27 -27.63 10.40
N SER A 69 21.75 -26.54 10.97
CA SER A 69 20.37 -26.53 11.45
C SER A 69 19.37 -26.29 10.31
N THR A 70 18.25 -27.01 10.32
CA THR A 70 17.08 -26.69 9.51
C THR A 70 16.43 -25.41 10.01
N ARG A 71 16.38 -24.40 9.13
CA ARG A 71 15.67 -23.15 9.40
C ARG A 71 14.17 -23.40 9.20
N PRO A 72 13.30 -23.09 10.18
CA PRO A 72 11.87 -23.09 9.93
C PRO A 72 11.55 -22.01 8.88
N SER A 73 10.99 -22.41 7.74
CA SER A 73 10.52 -21.49 6.71
C SER A 73 9.20 -20.87 7.18
N CYS A 74 9.27 -19.66 7.73
CA CYS A 74 8.12 -18.77 7.71
C CYS A 74 8.06 -18.10 6.36
N ASP A 75 7.59 -18.88 5.40
CA ASP A 75 7.05 -18.30 4.19
C ASP A 75 5.95 -17.33 4.62
N CYS A 76 5.94 -16.14 4.05
CA CYS A 76 4.82 -15.21 4.17
C CYS A 76 3.62 -15.78 3.39
N VAL A 77 3.23 -17.03 3.68
CA VAL A 77 2.08 -17.70 3.10
C VAL A 77 0.86 -16.97 3.64
N ARG A 78 -0.06 -16.68 2.72
CA ARG A 78 -1.37 -16.10 3.02
C ARG A 78 -1.99 -16.88 4.19
N SER A 79 -2.11 -16.25 5.35
CA SER A 79 -2.97 -16.78 6.41
C SER A 79 -4.38 -17.00 5.85
N ASN A 80 -5.07 -18.05 6.29
CA ASN A 80 -6.47 -18.29 5.91
C ASN A 80 -7.41 -17.17 6.39
N VAL A 81 -6.97 -16.40 7.39
CA VAL A 81 -7.67 -15.21 7.87
C VAL A 81 -7.13 -13.98 7.18
N LYS A 82 -8.02 -13.21 6.55
CA LYS A 82 -7.72 -11.90 5.98
C LYS A 82 -8.59 -10.84 6.63
N THR A 83 -8.06 -9.64 6.77
CA THR A 83 -8.80 -8.48 7.23
C THR A 83 -8.74 -7.43 6.12
N ILE A 84 -9.90 -7.01 5.64
CA ILE A 84 -10.02 -5.93 4.66
C ILE A 84 -10.32 -4.66 5.43
N THR A 85 -9.50 -3.63 5.25
CA THR A 85 -9.76 -2.30 5.80
C THR A 85 -10.10 -1.37 4.66
N MET A 86 -11.24 -0.71 4.79
CA MET A 86 -11.67 0.36 3.90
C MET A 86 -11.43 1.69 4.60
N ILE A 87 -10.67 2.58 3.98
CA ILE A 87 -10.32 3.87 4.54
C ILE A 87 -10.79 4.94 3.58
N PHE A 88 -11.51 5.92 4.09
CA PHE A 88 -11.85 7.15 3.40
C PHE A 88 -11.08 8.29 4.07
N PHE A 89 -10.44 9.14 3.28
CA PHE A 89 -9.73 10.31 3.79
C PHE A 89 -9.92 11.50 2.86
N GLN A 90 -9.98 12.68 3.47
CA GLN A 90 -10.09 13.96 2.81
C GLN A 90 -8.85 14.79 3.12
N CYS A 91 -8.27 15.42 2.11
CA CYS A 91 -7.15 16.34 2.30
C CYS A 91 -7.68 17.74 2.65
N SER A 92 -7.57 18.14 3.91
CA SER A 92 -7.74 19.56 4.30
C SER A 92 -6.41 20.29 4.12
N TRP A 93 -6.26 21.06 3.04
CA TRP A 93 -5.15 22.01 2.92
C TRP A 93 -5.40 23.19 3.87
N ASN A 94 -4.81 23.14 5.06
CA ASN A 94 -4.68 24.32 5.91
C ASN A 94 -3.39 25.03 5.51
N SER A 95 -3.51 26.12 4.76
CA SER A 95 -2.42 27.08 4.64
C SER A 95 -2.13 27.64 6.02
N ALA A 96 -1.12 27.10 6.70
CA ALA A 96 -0.53 27.74 7.86
C ALA A 96 0.02 29.10 7.39
N SER A 97 -0.65 30.16 7.85
CA SER A 97 -0.26 31.57 7.73
C SER A 97 1.07 31.84 8.43
#